data_AF-A0A1R4HN45-F1
#
_entry.id   AF-A0A1R4HN45-F1
#
_cell.length_a   1.000
_cell.length_b   1.000
_cell.length_c   1.000
_cell.angle_alpha   90.00
_cell.angle_beta   90.00
_cell.angle_gamma   90.00
#
_symmetry.space_group_name_H-M   'P 1'
#
loop_
_entity.id
_entity.type
_entity.pdbx_description
1 polymer ?
#
loop_
_entity_poly.entity_id
_entity_poly.type
_entity_poly.pdbx_seq_one_letter_code
_entity_poly.pdbx_strand_id
1 'polypeptide(L)'
;MLIEADLGTDEDDFVSWLQRTHPQTTNEPVINIASQSNSEENRQAVKAPVDSYTVLEKKLNEAQSRFLESLGEVEAFQQLMREHPELNNSLSIDYRSAHERSSRLLGHVSALEKAISRLSGS
;
A
#
# COMPACT_ATOMS: atom_id res chain seq x y z
N MET A 1 -14.91 22.97 -31.96
CA MET A 1 -15.40 22.82 -30.58
C MET A 1 -14.50 21.77 -29.95
N LEU A 2 -13.41 22.20 -29.29
CA LEU A 2 -12.51 21.27 -28.59
C LEU A 2 -13.26 20.79 -27.34
N ILE A 3 -13.28 19.48 -27.15
CA ILE A 3 -13.73 18.88 -25.90
C ILE A 3 -12.55 19.01 -24.95
N GLU A 4 -12.64 19.98 -24.03
CA GLU A 4 -11.78 20.06 -22.86
C GLU A 4 -11.99 18.75 -22.08
N ALA A 5 -10.99 17.87 -22.13
CA ALA A 5 -10.95 16.72 -21.24
C ALA A 5 -10.62 17.26 -19.85
N ASP A 6 -11.66 17.37 -19.04
CA ASP A 6 -11.59 17.63 -17.60
C ASP A 6 -10.74 16.53 -16.96
N LEU A 7 -9.44 16.78 -16.84
CA LEU A 7 -8.50 15.97 -16.08
C LEU A 7 -8.76 16.26 -14.59
N GLY A 8 -9.88 15.73 -14.09
CA GLY A 8 -10.15 15.64 -12.66
C GLY A 8 -8.96 14.95 -11.98
N THR A 9 -8.43 15.61 -10.97
CA THR A 9 -7.23 15.25 -10.22
C THR A 9 -7.40 13.88 -9.54
N ASP A 10 -6.74 12.84 -10.08
CA ASP A 10 -6.54 11.53 -9.42
C ASP A 10 -5.85 11.64 -8.03
N GLU A 11 -5.33 12.82 -7.67
CA GLU A 11 -4.74 13.07 -6.35
C GLU A 11 -5.77 12.98 -5.22
N ASP A 12 -7.04 13.34 -5.46
CA ASP A 12 -8.06 13.31 -4.40
C ASP A 12 -8.42 11.87 -4.00
N ASP A 13 -8.42 10.95 -4.95
CA ASP A 13 -8.67 9.52 -4.72
C ASP A 13 -7.51 8.87 -3.95
N PHE A 14 -6.27 9.27 -4.26
CA PHE A 14 -5.08 8.78 -3.55
C PHE A 14 -5.02 9.32 -2.11
N VAL A 15 -5.30 10.61 -1.88
CA VAL A 15 -5.32 11.21 -0.54
C VAL A 15 -6.45 10.64 0.30
N SER A 16 -7.64 10.46 -0.28
CA SER A 16 -8.78 9.83 0.41
C SER A 16 -8.47 8.38 0.79
N TRP A 17 -7.84 7.63 -0.10
CA TRP A 17 -7.39 6.28 0.16
C TRP A 17 -6.31 6.22 1.25
N LEU A 18 -5.29 7.09 1.20
CA LEU A 18 -4.24 7.19 2.21
C LEU A 18 -4.81 7.49 3.60
N GLN A 19 -5.78 8.40 3.69
CA GLN A 19 -6.45 8.73 4.95
C GLN A 19 -7.28 7.56 5.50
N ARG A 20 -7.81 6.70 4.62
CA ARG A 20 -8.57 5.50 5.00
C ARG A 20 -7.66 4.39 5.53
N THR A 21 -6.46 4.22 4.98
CA THR A 21 -5.54 3.11 5.30
C THR A 21 -4.54 3.48 6.40
N HIS A 22 -4.23 4.77 6.53
CA HIS A 22 -3.41 5.33 7.59
C HIS A 22 -4.18 6.45 8.31
N PRO A 23 -5.12 6.11 9.22
CA PRO A 23 -5.70 7.12 10.10
C PRO A 23 -4.54 7.76 10.87
N GLN A 24 -4.35 9.06 10.66
CA GLN A 24 -3.29 9.89 11.23
C GLN A 24 -2.93 9.48 12.66
N THR A 25 -1.62 9.40 12.91
CA THR A 25 -1.01 9.26 14.23
C THR A 25 -1.37 10.46 15.09
N THR A 26 -2.55 10.44 15.69
CA THR A 26 -2.89 11.35 16.79
C THR A 26 -1.98 10.99 17.95
N ASN A 27 -1.11 11.94 18.27
CA ASN A 27 -0.19 11.96 19.40
C ASN A 27 -0.75 11.26 20.65
N GLU A 28 -0.10 10.18 21.10
CA GLU A 28 -0.20 9.72 22.48
C GLU A 28 1.19 9.44 23.07
N PRO A 29 1.42 9.79 24.35
CA PRO A 29 2.71 9.74 24.99
C PRO A 29 3.13 8.29 25.26
N VAL A 30 4.43 8.05 25.04
CA VAL A 30 5.14 6.80 25.35
C VAL A 30 4.91 6.42 26.82
N ILE A 31 4.18 5.33 27.06
CA ILE A 31 4.23 4.61 28.34
C ILE A 31 4.86 3.24 28.10
N ASN A 32 6.11 3.17 28.51
CA ASN A 32 6.95 2.00 28.65
C ASN A 32 6.43 1.12 29.80
N ILE A 33 5.97 -0.10 29.53
CA ILE A 33 5.92 -1.16 30.55
C ILE A 33 6.37 -2.48 29.90
N ALA A 34 7.62 -2.84 30.17
CA ALA A 34 8.09 -4.21 30.09
C ALA A 34 7.37 -5.07 31.14
N SER A 35 6.97 -6.31 30.78
CA SER A 35 7.26 -7.55 31.53
C SER A 35 6.43 -8.75 31.04
N GLN A 36 7.15 -9.70 30.41
CA GLN A 36 7.21 -11.13 30.73
C GLN A 36 5.96 -12.05 30.79
N SER A 37 6.08 -13.14 30.00
CA SER A 37 5.88 -14.57 30.34
C SER A 37 4.48 -15.15 30.54
N ASN A 38 4.04 -16.08 29.67
CA ASN A 38 4.11 -17.53 29.92
C ASN A 38 3.39 -18.39 28.86
N SER A 39 4.11 -19.47 28.52
CA SER A 39 3.75 -20.84 28.15
C SER A 39 2.30 -21.31 27.92
N GLU A 40 2.21 -22.11 26.84
CA GLU A 40 1.54 -23.42 26.71
C GLU A 40 0.06 -23.54 26.27
N GLU A 41 -0.06 -24.08 25.06
CA GLU A 41 -0.89 -25.24 24.67
C GLU A 41 -2.39 -25.26 25.02
N ASN A 42 -3.24 -25.03 24.00
CA ASN A 42 -4.51 -25.75 23.91
C ASN A 42 -5.00 -25.91 22.46
N ARG A 43 -5.31 -27.15 22.08
CA ARG A 43 -5.83 -27.55 20.78
C ARG A 43 -7.33 -27.22 20.68
N GLN A 44 -7.76 -26.96 19.44
CA GLN A 44 -9.14 -26.97 18.92
C GLN A 44 -10.08 -25.80 19.27
N ALA A 45 -10.32 -24.94 18.27
CA ALA A 45 -11.66 -24.46 17.92
C ALA A 45 -11.63 -23.81 16.53
N VAL A 46 -12.52 -24.25 15.65
CA VAL A 46 -12.76 -23.67 14.32
C VAL A 46 -13.23 -22.21 14.47
N LYS A 47 -12.37 -21.24 14.17
CA LYS A 47 -12.66 -19.78 14.14
C LYS A 47 -12.69 -19.22 12.71
N ALA A 48 -13.29 -19.92 11.76
CA ALA A 48 -13.39 -19.46 10.37
C ALA A 48 -14.66 -18.60 10.19
N PRO A 49 -14.65 -17.29 10.54
CA PRO A 49 -14.55 -16.23 9.52
C PRO A 49 -13.78 -14.95 9.91
N VAL A 50 -13.61 -14.63 11.20
CA VAL A 50 -12.91 -13.42 11.68
C VAL A 50 -11.41 -13.47 11.38
N ASP A 51 -10.85 -14.68 11.35
CA ASP A 51 -9.45 -14.90 11.02
C ASP A 51 -9.15 -14.60 9.55
N SER A 52 -10.13 -14.77 8.65
CA SER A 52 -9.90 -14.51 7.21
C SER A 52 -9.89 -13.02 6.90
N TYR A 53 -10.86 -12.26 7.44
CA TYR A 53 -10.90 -10.81 7.24
C TYR A 53 -9.62 -10.13 7.77
N THR A 54 -9.23 -10.43 9.02
CA THR A 54 -8.04 -9.83 9.65
C THR A 54 -6.74 -10.20 8.94
N VAL A 55 -6.61 -11.43 8.43
CA VAL A 55 -5.46 -11.84 7.62
C VAL A 55 -5.42 -11.09 6.29
N LEU A 56 -6.56 -10.89 5.62
CA LEU A 56 -6.60 -10.13 4.37
C LEU A 56 -6.28 -8.64 4.60
N GLU A 57 -6.79 -8.05 5.67
CA GLU A 57 -6.51 -6.66 6.04
C GLU A 57 -5.02 -6.43 6.33
N LYS A 58 -4.38 -7.36 7.06
CA LYS A 58 -2.93 -7.34 7.25
C LYS A 58 -2.17 -7.42 5.92
N LYS A 59 -2.56 -8.34 5.04
CA LYS A 59 -1.94 -8.46 3.71
C LYS A 59 -2.15 -7.21 2.85
N LEU A 60 -3.31 -6.57 2.97
CA LEU A 60 -3.59 -5.31 2.29
C LEU A 60 -2.62 -4.24 2.76
N ASN A 61 -2.51 -4.00 4.06
CA ASN A 61 -1.59 -3.02 4.62
C ASN A 61 -0.12 -3.27 4.20
N GLU A 62 0.32 -4.53 4.21
CA GLU A 62 1.66 -4.90 3.73
C GLU A 62 1.84 -4.62 2.23
N ALA A 63 0.85 -4.94 1.39
CA ALA A 63 0.90 -4.69 -0.05
C ALA A 63 0.89 -3.18 -0.36
N GLN A 64 0.12 -2.40 0.40
CA GLN A 64 0.05 -0.94 0.29
C GLN A 64 1.37 -0.28 0.65
N SER A 65 2.00 -0.69 1.75
CA SER A 65 3.31 -0.19 2.15
C SER A 65 4.37 -0.46 1.09
N ARG A 66 4.42 -1.68 0.54
CA ARG A 66 5.34 -2.03 -0.55
C ARG A 66 5.05 -1.25 -1.83
N PHE A 67 3.78 -1.03 -2.14
CA PHE A 67 3.38 -0.22 -3.31
C PHE A 67 3.94 1.20 -3.19
N LEU A 68 3.77 1.84 -2.04
CA LEU A 68 4.28 3.20 -1.80
C LEU A 68 5.81 3.27 -1.86
N GLU A 69 6.51 2.28 -1.31
CA GLU A 69 7.97 2.17 -1.43
C GLU A 69 8.41 2.10 -2.90
N SER A 70 7.79 1.20 -3.69
CA SER A 70 8.09 1.07 -5.12
C SER A 70 7.68 2.29 -5.93
N LEU A 71 6.62 3.00 -5.55
CA LEU A 71 6.19 4.23 -6.21
C LEU A 71 7.19 5.37 -5.95
N GLY A 72 7.67 5.50 -4.72
CA GLY A 72 8.73 6.46 -4.37
C GLY A 72 10.02 6.22 -5.16
N GLU A 73 10.39 4.96 -5.43
CA GLU A 73 11.50 4.65 -6.33
C GLU A 73 11.25 5.17 -7.76
N VAL A 74 10.03 4.98 -8.30
CA VAL A 74 9.65 5.47 -9.64
C VAL A 74 9.77 6.98 -9.71
N GLU A 75 9.23 7.70 -8.72
CA GLU A 75 9.27 9.15 -8.62
C GLU A 75 10.71 9.67 -8.52
N ALA A 76 11.56 9.02 -7.72
CA ALA A 76 12.97 9.35 -7.60
C ALA A 76 13.71 9.17 -8.93
N PHE A 77 13.48 8.07 -9.65
CA PHE A 77 14.05 7.88 -10.98
C PHE A 77 13.57 8.94 -11.97
N GLN A 78 12.29 9.29 -11.97
CA GLN A 78 11.76 10.35 -12.84
C GLN A 78 12.40 11.70 -12.54
N GLN A 79 12.58 12.03 -11.26
CA GLN A 79 13.23 13.26 -10.85
C GLN A 79 14.69 13.29 -11.32
N LEU A 80 15.45 12.22 -11.05
CA LEU A 80 16.86 12.12 -11.46
C LEU A 80 17.01 12.19 -12.98
N MET A 81 16.16 11.51 -13.74
CA MET A 81 16.19 11.56 -15.21
C MET A 81 15.82 12.95 -15.77
N ARG A 82 15.03 13.73 -15.03
CA ARG A 82 14.70 15.12 -15.38
C ARG A 82 15.84 16.08 -15.06
N GLU A 83 16.47 15.92 -13.91
CA GLU A 83 17.58 16.76 -13.43
C GLU A 83 18.90 16.46 -14.14
N HIS A 84 19.11 15.19 -14.51
CA HIS A 84 20.34 14.67 -15.10
C HIS A 84 20.03 13.88 -16.38
N PRO A 85 19.71 14.54 -17.51
CA PRO A 85 19.38 13.87 -18.76
C PRO A 85 20.47 12.92 -19.29
N GLU A 86 21.72 13.14 -18.91
CA GLU A 86 22.87 12.27 -19.19
C GLU A 86 22.72 10.86 -18.61
N LEU A 87 21.93 10.70 -17.53
CA LEU A 87 21.68 9.43 -16.87
C LEU A 87 20.49 8.66 -17.47
N ASN A 88 19.77 9.23 -18.44
CA ASN A 88 18.54 8.64 -18.97
C ASN A 88 18.76 7.24 -19.54
N ASN A 89 19.83 7.05 -20.31
CA ASN A 89 20.12 5.75 -20.90
C ASN A 89 20.46 4.72 -19.82
N SER A 90 21.25 5.09 -18.80
CA SER A 90 21.63 4.18 -17.72
C SER A 90 20.46 3.84 -16.80
N LEU A 91 19.59 4.81 -16.48
CA LEU A 91 18.49 4.61 -15.53
C LEU A 91 17.20 4.10 -16.18
N SER A 92 17.10 4.10 -17.52
CA SER A 92 15.87 3.71 -18.23
C SER A 92 15.37 2.30 -17.88
N ILE A 93 16.27 1.35 -17.67
CA ILE A 93 15.94 -0.03 -17.30
C ILE A 93 15.45 -0.09 -15.86
N ASP A 94 16.14 0.61 -14.95
CA ASP A 94 15.78 0.63 -13.52
C ASP A 94 14.45 1.34 -13.29
N TYR A 95 14.24 2.48 -13.95
CA TYR A 95 12.96 3.21 -13.97
C TYR A 95 11.82 2.30 -14.43
N ARG A 96 11.99 1.61 -15.56
CA ARG A 96 10.98 0.68 -16.09
C ARG A 96 10.70 -0.46 -15.12
N SER A 97 11.74 -0.99 -14.49
CA SER A 97 11.63 -2.09 -13.53
C SER A 97 10.93 -1.64 -12.23
N ALA A 98 11.18 -0.43 -11.75
CA ALA A 98 10.46 0.17 -10.64
C ALA A 98 8.98 0.39 -10.99
N HIS A 99 8.70 0.90 -12.20
CA HIS A 99 7.34 1.14 -12.68
C HIS A 99 6.54 -0.18 -12.85
N GLU A 100 7.18 -1.23 -13.36
CA GLU A 100 6.56 -2.54 -13.44
C GLU A 100 6.27 -3.13 -12.05
N ARG A 101 7.20 -3.00 -11.10
CA ARG A 101 7.00 -3.43 -9.72
C ARG A 101 5.83 -2.70 -9.07
N SER A 102 5.75 -1.37 -9.19
CA SER A 102 4.64 -0.58 -8.63
C SER A 102 3.30 -0.98 -9.26
N SER A 103 3.25 -1.20 -10.58
CA SER A 103 2.04 -1.65 -11.28
C SER A 103 1.54 -3.02 -10.78
N ARG A 104 2.46 -3.97 -10.56
CA ARG A 104 2.11 -5.30 -10.01
C ARG A 104 1.60 -5.20 -8.57
N LEU A 105 2.24 -4.38 -7.75
CA LEU A 105 1.84 -4.16 -6.36
C LEU A 105 0.45 -3.49 -6.28
N LEU A 106 0.17 -2.53 -7.15
CA LEU A 106 -1.17 -1.94 -7.25
C LEU A 106 -2.23 -2.99 -7.61
N GLY A 107 -1.92 -3.89 -8.55
CA GLY A 107 -2.78 -5.03 -8.88
C GLY A 107 -3.05 -5.94 -7.68
N HIS A 108 -2.05 -6.18 -6.83
CA HIS A 108 -2.20 -6.94 -5.59
C HIS A 108 -3.10 -6.20 -4.57
N VAL A 109 -2.89 -4.90 -4.38
CA VAL A 109 -3.74 -4.05 -3.53
C VAL A 109 -5.19 -4.14 -3.99
N SER A 110 -5.48 -3.90 -5.27
CA SER A 110 -6.84 -3.96 -5.81
C SER A 110 -7.50 -5.33 -5.65
N ALA A 111 -6.73 -6.42 -5.78
CA ALA A 111 -7.23 -7.77 -5.58
C ALA A 111 -7.63 -8.03 -4.11
N LEU A 112 -6.80 -7.57 -3.17
CA LEU A 112 -7.05 -7.71 -1.73
C LEU A 112 -8.24 -6.87 -1.29
N GLU A 113 -8.36 -5.62 -1.75
CA GLU A 113 -9.52 -4.77 -1.48
C GLU A 113 -10.82 -5.41 -1.96
N LYS A 114 -10.85 -5.92 -3.20
CA LYS A 114 -12.03 -6.63 -3.73
C LYS A 114 -12.39 -7.87 -2.91
N ALA A 115 -11.40 -8.60 -2.41
CA ALA A 115 -11.63 -9.77 -1.58
C ALA A 115 -12.19 -9.39 -0.20
N ILE A 116 -11.65 -8.34 0.43
CA ILE A 116 -12.13 -7.80 1.70
C ILE A 116 -13.57 -7.29 1.56
N SER A 117 -13.88 -6.49 0.53
CA SER A 117 -15.25 -5.99 0.30
C SER A 117 -16.29 -7.10 0.14
N ARG A 118 -15.92 -8.23 -0.47
CA ARG A 118 -16.79 -9.42 -0.58
C ARG A 118 -17.02 -10.13 0.75
N LEU A 119 -16.08 -10.03 1.69
CA LEU A 119 -16.20 -10.59 3.04
C LEU A 119 -16.98 -9.68 3.99
N SER A 120 -16.88 -8.35 3.82
CA SER A 120 -17.61 -7.37 4.64
C SER A 120 -19.06 -7.14 4.18
N GLY A 121 -19.38 -7.47 2.93
CA GLY A 121 -20.68 -7.22 2.30
C GLY A 121 -21.65 -8.40 2.29
N SER A 122 -21.61 -9.31 3.28
CA SER A 122 -22.64 -10.36 3.46
C SER A 122 -23.72 -9.93 4.45
#